data_AF-V5GXR8-F1
#
_entry.id   AF-V5GXR8-F1
#
_cell.length_a   1.000
_cell.length_b   1.000
_cell.length_c   1.000
_cell.angle_alpha   90.00
_cell.angle_beta   90.00
_cell.angle_gamma   90.00
#
_symmetry.space_group_name_H-M   'P 1'
#
loop_
_entity.id
_entity.type
_entity.pdbx_description
1 polymer ?
#
loop_
_entity_poly.entity_id
_entity_poly.type
_entity_poly.pdbx_seq_one_letter_code
_entity_poly.pdbx_strand_id
1 'polypeptide(L)'
;GTFGISMDALDYPTDDFNQFMQLEHDYIGYQSLTDIPRVLNYQDELKDYSHFKNKSTNEIIEAIKNIESIYARCQLFGILLNREGSDFMMQDLTVEDHLQGLYHKAGGLRHWAAVRYISSLLHHTVDSISPFITAVLVHGKQLTVGVIGQKETVFDKPMTPAEIQAVVYNTIQPYDVIQAVLQQEVILYCGRLIGTNPELFHGILKFRVGWVLEAIKYYLQIFGDKKKIEDHSPYEVRQLLFKVLSIKEWGAKEQLTPRQKRQLEGCL
;
A
#
# COMPACT_ATOMS: atom_id res chain seq x y z
N GLY A 1 -63.04 -43.08 17.59
CA GLY A 1 -62.45 -44.37 17.23
C GLY A 1 -61.75 -44.22 15.90
N THR A 2 -60.50 -44.68 15.84
CA THR A 2 -59.69 -44.95 14.64
C THR A 2 -59.36 -43.81 13.69
N PHE A 3 -58.08 -43.40 13.76
CA PHE A 3 -57.30 -42.77 12.70
C PHE A 3 -57.28 -43.68 11.45
N GLY A 4 -57.42 -43.07 10.27
CA GLY A 4 -57.19 -43.67 8.96
C GLY A 4 -56.56 -42.63 8.05
N ILE A 5 -55.29 -42.83 7.74
CA ILE A 5 -54.42 -41.97 6.94
C ILE A 5 -54.81 -42.10 5.47
N SER A 6 -55.02 -40.98 4.77
CA SER A 6 -54.91 -40.92 3.32
C SER A 6 -53.85 -39.86 2.99
N MET A 7 -52.72 -40.34 2.46
CA MET A 7 -51.61 -39.54 1.95
C MET A 7 -52.06 -38.95 0.62
N ASP A 8 -52.44 -37.67 0.62
CA ASP A 8 -52.50 -36.90 -0.62
C ASP A 8 -51.08 -36.74 -1.16
N ALA A 9 -50.87 -37.29 -2.35
CA ALA A 9 -49.68 -37.11 -3.15
C ALA A 9 -49.56 -35.62 -3.53
N LEU A 10 -48.66 -34.91 -2.85
CA LEU A 10 -48.15 -33.64 -3.35
C LEU A 10 -46.87 -33.95 -4.13
N ASP A 11 -47.01 -33.92 -5.44
CA ASP A 11 -45.94 -33.89 -6.43
C ASP A 11 -44.90 -32.84 -6.02
N TYR A 12 -43.73 -33.29 -5.59
CA TYR A 12 -42.56 -32.43 -5.55
C TYR A 12 -42.11 -32.21 -6.99
N PRO A 13 -42.05 -30.97 -7.49
CA PRO A 13 -41.29 -30.71 -8.69
C PRO A 13 -39.86 -31.13 -8.41
N THR A 14 -39.36 -32.09 -9.19
CA THR A 14 -37.94 -32.34 -9.35
C THR A 14 -37.35 -31.08 -9.98
N ASP A 15 -37.04 -30.08 -9.13
CA ASP A 15 -36.12 -29.03 -9.50
C ASP A 15 -34.76 -29.71 -9.69
N ASP A 16 -34.54 -30.10 -10.95
CA ASP A 16 -33.22 -30.41 -11.48
C ASP A 16 -32.39 -29.14 -11.27
N PHE A 17 -31.69 -29.10 -10.14
CA PHE A 17 -30.67 -28.09 -9.90
C PHE A 17 -29.65 -28.29 -11.02
N ASN A 18 -29.69 -27.41 -12.02
CA ASN A 18 -28.60 -27.26 -12.98
C ASN A 18 -27.34 -26.97 -12.16
N GLN A 19 -26.59 -28.05 -11.90
CA GLN A 19 -25.25 -28.01 -11.35
C GLN A 19 -24.45 -27.00 -12.17
N PHE A 20 -23.76 -26.12 -11.45
CA PHE A 20 -22.89 -25.07 -11.96
C PHE A 20 -22.35 -25.40 -13.35
N MET A 21 -22.85 -24.70 -14.37
CA MET A 21 -22.25 -24.69 -15.70
C MET A 21 -20.81 -24.19 -15.54
N GLN A 22 -19.87 -25.11 -15.68
CA GLN A 22 -18.45 -24.80 -15.70
C GLN A 22 -18.20 -23.86 -16.87
N LEU A 23 -17.68 -22.67 -16.60
CA LEU A 23 -17.23 -21.75 -17.64
C LEU A 23 -16.19 -22.49 -18.50
N GLU A 24 -16.48 -22.65 -19.79
CA GLU A 24 -15.50 -23.15 -20.76
C GLU A 24 -14.34 -22.16 -20.82
N HIS A 25 -13.25 -22.50 -20.14
CA HIS A 25 -11.97 -21.84 -20.34
C HIS A 25 -11.27 -22.55 -21.51
N ASP A 26 -10.81 -21.80 -22.50
CA ASP A 26 -10.05 -22.27 -23.70
C ASP A 26 -8.69 -22.93 -23.39
N TYR A 27 -8.48 -23.44 -22.19
CA TYR A 27 -7.21 -24.02 -21.73
C TYR A 27 -7.40 -25.48 -21.31
N ILE A 28 -7.15 -26.39 -22.25
CA ILE A 28 -7.06 -27.83 -22.01
C ILE A 28 -5.72 -28.12 -21.33
N GLY A 29 -5.72 -28.19 -20.00
CA GLY A 29 -4.57 -28.65 -19.22
C GLY A 29 -4.82 -28.60 -17.72
N TYR A 30 -4.52 -29.71 -17.02
CA TYR A 30 -4.55 -29.76 -15.56
C TYR A 30 -3.45 -28.84 -15.01
N GLN A 31 -3.84 -27.67 -14.52
CA GLN A 31 -2.97 -26.78 -13.75
C GLN A 31 -3.12 -27.15 -12.27
N SER A 32 -2.02 -27.39 -11.56
CA SER A 32 -2.07 -27.68 -10.14
C SER A 32 -2.67 -26.47 -9.41
N LEU A 33 -3.53 -26.68 -8.42
CA LEU A 33 -4.03 -25.60 -7.55
C LEU A 33 -2.92 -24.89 -6.75
N THR A 34 -1.68 -25.39 -6.86
CA THR A 34 -0.45 -24.83 -6.28
C THR A 34 0.45 -24.14 -7.30
N ASP A 35 0.07 -24.09 -8.58
CA ASP A 35 0.86 -23.42 -9.61
C ASP A 35 0.68 -21.90 -9.49
N ILE A 36 1.39 -21.33 -8.51
CA ILE A 36 1.63 -19.90 -8.46
C ILE A 36 2.36 -19.56 -9.77
N PRO A 37 1.83 -18.64 -10.61
CA PRO A 37 2.53 -18.21 -11.81
C PRO A 37 3.98 -17.88 -11.46
N ARG A 38 4.95 -18.46 -12.17
CA ARG A 38 6.36 -18.12 -11.99
C ARG A 38 6.47 -16.61 -12.17
N VAL A 39 6.65 -15.92 -11.04
CA VAL A 39 6.68 -14.47 -10.95
C VAL A 39 7.86 -14.01 -11.80
N LEU A 40 7.57 -13.34 -12.91
CA LEU A 40 8.59 -12.58 -13.61
C LEU A 40 8.98 -11.45 -12.65
N ASN A 41 10.20 -11.52 -12.11
CA ASN A 41 10.79 -10.41 -11.37
C ASN A 41 10.97 -9.25 -12.35
N TYR A 42 9.94 -8.43 -12.51
CA TYR A 42 9.97 -7.22 -13.30
C TYR A 42 10.84 -6.21 -12.56
N GLN A 43 12.13 -6.15 -12.92
CA GLN A 43 13.08 -5.20 -12.36
C GLN A 43 13.03 -3.91 -13.16
N ASP A 44 12.14 -3.01 -12.75
CA ASP A 44 12.11 -1.63 -13.24
C ASP A 44 13.04 -0.78 -12.39
N GLU A 45 13.93 -0.01 -13.00
CA GLU A 45 14.71 0.97 -12.26
C GLU A 45 13.79 2.15 -11.90
N LEU A 46 13.72 2.50 -10.60
CA LEU A 46 12.94 3.65 -10.12
C LEU A 46 13.61 4.99 -10.51
N LYS A 47 13.60 5.32 -11.81
CA LYS A 47 14.10 6.57 -12.39
C LYS A 47 13.10 7.69 -12.21
N ASP A 48 13.60 8.92 -12.06
CA ASP A 48 12.77 10.12 -11.95
C ASP A 48 12.43 10.69 -13.34
N TYR A 49 11.13 10.89 -13.59
CA TYR A 49 10.60 11.48 -14.83
C TYR A 49 10.04 12.89 -14.63
N SER A 50 10.34 13.54 -13.50
CA SER A 50 9.87 14.91 -13.20
C SER A 50 10.22 15.96 -14.25
N HIS A 51 11.26 15.75 -15.05
CA HIS A 51 11.63 16.63 -16.16
C HIS A 51 10.54 16.75 -17.25
N PHE A 52 9.61 15.80 -17.34
CA PHE A 52 8.45 15.89 -18.23
C PHE A 52 7.42 16.94 -17.82
N LYS A 53 7.48 17.48 -16.58
CA LYS A 53 6.60 18.57 -16.14
C LYS A 53 6.70 19.81 -17.03
N ASN A 54 7.84 20.04 -17.67
CA ASN A 54 8.10 21.18 -18.56
C ASN A 54 7.81 20.88 -20.04
N LYS A 55 7.48 19.63 -20.40
CA LYS A 55 7.17 19.24 -21.78
C LYS A 55 5.69 19.42 -22.10
N SER A 56 5.33 19.52 -23.37
CA SER A 56 3.95 19.62 -23.82
C SER A 56 3.14 18.35 -23.52
N THR A 57 1.82 18.47 -23.47
CA THR A 57 0.91 17.33 -23.22
C THR A 57 1.05 16.25 -24.29
N ASN A 58 1.26 16.65 -25.55
CA ASN A 58 1.49 15.72 -26.65
C ASN A 58 2.78 14.91 -26.48
N GLU A 59 3.88 15.53 -26.05
CA GLU A 59 5.14 14.83 -25.77
C GLU A 59 5.02 13.83 -24.61
N ILE A 60 4.20 14.16 -23.60
CA ILE A 60 3.91 13.23 -22.49
C ILE A 60 3.13 12.03 -23.01
N ILE A 61 2.08 12.26 -23.81
CA ILE A 61 1.26 11.19 -24.41
C ILE A 61 2.10 10.28 -25.30
N GLU A 62 2.98 10.86 -26.12
CA GLU A 62 3.90 10.08 -26.96
C GLU A 62 4.87 9.25 -26.12
N ALA A 63 5.43 9.83 -25.04
CA ALA A 63 6.29 9.10 -24.12
C ALA A 63 5.55 7.95 -23.42
N ILE A 64 4.30 8.14 -22.98
CA ILE A 64 3.47 7.09 -22.37
C ILE A 64 3.30 5.89 -23.30
N LYS A 65 3.15 6.13 -24.61
CA LYS A 65 2.97 5.06 -25.62
C LYS A 65 4.25 4.26 -25.85
N ASN A 66 5.39 4.92 -25.81
CA ASN A 66 6.68 4.33 -26.19
C ASN A 66 7.45 3.73 -25.01
N ILE A 67 7.10 4.06 -23.77
CA ILE A 67 7.84 3.62 -22.60
C ILE A 67 7.34 2.26 -22.08
N GLU A 68 8.27 1.33 -21.85
CA GLU A 68 7.95 -0.01 -21.36
C GLU A 68 7.83 -0.07 -19.83
N SER A 69 8.62 0.76 -19.13
CA SER A 69 8.67 0.88 -17.68
C SER A 69 7.30 1.24 -17.10
N ILE A 70 6.73 0.36 -16.29
CA ILE A 70 5.45 0.63 -15.63
C ILE A 70 5.58 1.78 -14.65
N TYR A 71 6.69 1.86 -13.91
CA TYR A 71 6.92 2.93 -12.95
C TYR A 71 7.05 4.29 -13.63
N ALA A 72 7.71 4.35 -14.79
CA ALA A 72 7.77 5.57 -15.59
C ALA A 72 6.39 5.98 -16.12
N ARG A 73 5.58 5.02 -16.60
CA ARG A 73 4.18 5.31 -17.02
C ARG A 73 3.37 5.92 -15.88
N CYS A 74 3.50 5.40 -14.66
CA CYS A 74 2.82 5.95 -13.48
C CYS A 74 3.17 7.43 -13.26
N GLN A 75 4.45 7.78 -13.36
CA GLN A 75 4.90 9.16 -13.20
C GLN A 75 4.37 10.06 -14.32
N LEU A 76 4.40 9.61 -15.57
CA LEU A 76 3.89 10.38 -16.71
C LEU A 76 2.39 10.61 -16.61
N PHE A 77 1.61 9.59 -16.25
CA PHE A 77 0.19 9.76 -15.95
C PHE A 77 -0.05 10.66 -14.73
N GLY A 78 0.79 10.61 -13.71
CA GLY A 78 0.72 11.55 -12.58
C GLY A 78 0.96 13.00 -13.01
N ILE A 79 1.88 13.25 -13.94
CA ILE A 79 2.09 14.59 -14.51
C ILE A 79 0.87 15.02 -15.34
N LEU A 80 0.32 14.10 -16.15
CA LEU A 80 -0.85 14.35 -16.99
C LEU A 80 -2.09 14.65 -16.14
N LEU A 81 -2.34 13.84 -15.11
CA LEU A 81 -3.43 14.00 -14.14
C LEU A 81 -3.40 15.39 -13.49
N ASN A 82 -2.22 15.82 -13.02
CA ASN A 82 -2.06 17.13 -12.40
C ASN A 82 -2.27 18.31 -13.39
N ARG A 83 -2.04 18.08 -14.68
CA ARG A 83 -2.12 19.13 -15.71
C ARG A 83 -3.52 19.25 -16.31
N GLU A 84 -4.09 18.13 -16.71
CA GLU A 84 -5.31 18.06 -17.51
C GLU A 84 -6.54 17.59 -16.71
N GLY A 85 -6.33 16.96 -15.54
CA GLY A 85 -7.38 16.38 -14.70
C GLY A 85 -7.64 14.89 -14.95
N SER A 86 -8.50 14.30 -14.11
CA SER A 86 -8.87 12.88 -14.15
C SER A 86 -9.66 12.50 -15.40
N ASP A 87 -10.54 13.40 -15.83
CA ASP A 87 -11.50 13.17 -16.93
C ASP A 87 -10.89 13.40 -18.32
N PHE A 88 -9.60 13.76 -18.39
CA PHE A 88 -8.92 13.98 -19.66
C PHE A 88 -8.90 12.68 -20.49
N MET A 89 -9.34 12.77 -21.74
CA MET A 89 -9.50 11.60 -22.60
C MET A 89 -8.23 11.30 -23.41
N MET A 90 -7.76 10.04 -23.33
CA MET A 90 -6.67 9.51 -24.13
C MET A 90 -7.06 8.12 -24.66
N GLN A 91 -7.11 7.96 -25.99
CA GLN A 91 -7.45 6.68 -26.64
C GLN A 91 -8.78 6.10 -26.10
N ASP A 92 -9.81 6.93 -26.05
CA ASP A 92 -11.18 6.57 -25.63
C ASP A 92 -11.36 6.18 -24.16
N LEU A 93 -10.34 6.38 -23.32
CA LEU A 93 -10.38 6.19 -21.87
C LEU A 93 -9.95 7.46 -21.13
N THR A 94 -10.48 7.68 -19.93
CA THR A 94 -10.03 8.78 -19.07
C THR A 94 -8.64 8.51 -18.49
N VAL A 95 -7.94 9.54 -18.02
CA VAL A 95 -6.68 9.37 -17.28
C VAL A 95 -6.89 8.50 -16.03
N GLU A 96 -8.02 8.65 -15.36
CA GLU A 96 -8.38 7.81 -14.22
C GLU A 96 -8.52 6.33 -14.61
N ASP A 97 -9.21 6.02 -15.71
CA ASP A 97 -9.34 4.64 -16.21
C ASP A 97 -7.98 4.01 -16.53
N HIS A 98 -7.08 4.78 -17.16
CA HIS A 98 -5.71 4.33 -17.43
C HIS A 98 -4.93 4.06 -16.15
N LEU A 99 -5.06 4.92 -15.14
CA LEU A 99 -4.44 4.72 -13.82
C LEU A 99 -5.01 3.48 -13.12
N GLN A 100 -6.33 3.28 -13.13
CA GLN A 100 -6.95 2.07 -12.57
C GLN A 100 -6.46 0.80 -13.29
N GLY A 101 -6.37 0.81 -14.62
CA GLY A 101 -5.81 -0.30 -15.39
C GLY A 101 -4.34 -0.59 -15.04
N LEU A 102 -3.53 0.47 -14.92
CA LEU A 102 -2.14 0.37 -14.48
C LEU A 102 -2.00 -0.16 -13.05
N TYR A 103 -2.92 0.22 -12.15
CA TYR A 103 -2.93 -0.24 -10.76
C TYR A 103 -3.08 -1.76 -10.67
N HIS A 104 -4.08 -2.30 -11.38
CA HIS A 104 -4.30 -3.74 -11.45
C HIS A 104 -3.14 -4.48 -12.10
N LYS A 105 -2.59 -3.94 -13.19
CA LYS A 105 -1.41 -4.50 -13.87
C LYS A 105 -0.19 -4.53 -12.95
N ALA A 106 0.10 -3.44 -12.25
CA ALA A 106 1.21 -3.35 -11.29
C ALA A 106 1.03 -4.34 -10.14
N GLY A 107 -0.20 -4.53 -9.65
CA GLY A 107 -0.54 -5.53 -8.64
C GLY A 107 -0.27 -6.96 -9.13
N GLY A 108 -0.70 -7.31 -10.33
CA GLY A 108 -0.44 -8.62 -10.95
C GLY A 108 1.06 -8.91 -11.13
N LEU A 109 1.84 -7.88 -11.47
CA LEU A 109 3.31 -7.96 -11.59
C LEU A 109 4.03 -7.87 -10.24
N ARG A 110 3.32 -7.61 -9.14
CA ARG A 110 3.88 -7.35 -7.80
C ARG A 110 4.88 -6.20 -7.78
N HIS A 111 4.67 -5.19 -8.64
CA HIS A 111 5.51 -3.99 -8.67
C HIS A 111 5.05 -3.00 -7.60
N TRP A 112 5.50 -3.19 -6.37
CA TRP A 112 4.98 -2.46 -5.21
C TRP A 112 5.18 -0.94 -5.27
N ALA A 113 6.30 -0.45 -5.80
CA ALA A 113 6.52 0.99 -5.95
C ALA A 113 5.48 1.63 -6.90
N ALA A 114 5.17 0.99 -8.03
CA ALA A 114 4.14 1.43 -8.97
C ALA A 114 2.73 1.35 -8.35
N VAL A 115 2.41 0.25 -7.65
CA VAL A 115 1.14 0.09 -6.92
C VAL A 115 0.94 1.26 -5.94
N ARG A 116 1.96 1.57 -5.13
CA ARG A 116 1.91 2.68 -4.17
C ARG A 116 1.83 4.03 -4.85
N TYR A 117 2.58 4.23 -5.94
CA TYR A 117 2.53 5.49 -6.70
C TYR A 117 1.13 5.75 -7.24
N ILE A 118 0.52 4.77 -7.91
CA ILE A 118 -0.82 4.91 -8.49
C ILE A 118 -1.89 5.02 -7.41
N SER A 119 -1.81 4.20 -6.36
CA SER A 119 -2.69 4.28 -5.18
C SER A 119 -2.69 5.68 -4.57
N SER A 120 -1.52 6.31 -4.54
CA SER A 120 -1.39 7.71 -4.13
C SER A 120 -2.13 8.65 -5.07
N LEU A 121 -1.88 8.56 -6.39
CA LEU A 121 -2.53 9.41 -7.39
C LEU A 121 -4.06 9.31 -7.39
N LEU A 122 -4.60 8.11 -7.13
CA LEU A 122 -6.04 7.85 -7.04
C LEU A 122 -6.63 8.15 -5.65
N HIS A 123 -5.83 8.72 -4.75
CA HIS A 123 -6.21 9.03 -3.37
C HIS A 123 -6.78 7.84 -2.56
N HIS A 124 -6.32 6.61 -2.84
CA HIS A 124 -6.78 5.43 -2.13
C HIS A 124 -6.35 5.42 -0.66
N THR A 125 -7.33 5.31 0.23
CA THR A 125 -7.07 5.17 1.66
C THR A 125 -7.09 3.71 2.10
N VAL A 126 -6.29 3.39 3.11
CA VAL A 126 -6.35 2.10 3.78
C VAL A 126 -7.68 1.94 4.51
N ASP A 127 -8.37 0.83 4.24
CA ASP A 127 -9.61 0.49 4.93
C ASP A 127 -9.39 0.39 6.44
N SER A 128 -10.34 0.92 7.22
CA SER A 128 -10.29 0.91 8.68
C SER A 128 -9.05 1.57 9.28
N ILE A 129 -8.47 2.59 8.63
CA ILE A 129 -7.36 3.37 9.18
C ILE A 129 -7.73 4.09 10.49
N SER A 130 -8.97 4.59 10.64
CA SER A 130 -9.43 5.29 11.84
C SER A 130 -9.37 4.43 13.12
N PRO A 131 -9.85 3.16 13.12
CA PRO A 131 -9.64 2.24 14.23
C PRO A 131 -8.17 2.05 14.64
N PHE A 132 -7.25 1.94 13.66
CA PHE A 132 -5.82 1.75 13.96
C PHE A 132 -5.19 3.00 14.58
N ILE A 133 -5.56 4.20 14.13
CA ILE A 133 -5.15 5.45 14.77
C ILE A 133 -5.73 5.53 16.18
N THR A 134 -7.03 5.22 16.33
CA THR A 134 -7.69 5.24 17.64
C THR A 134 -7.02 4.28 18.62
N ALA A 135 -6.61 3.09 18.18
CA ALA A 135 -5.86 2.15 18.99
C ALA A 135 -4.55 2.75 19.53
N VAL A 136 -3.83 3.53 18.73
CA VAL A 136 -2.63 4.25 19.19
C VAL A 136 -2.99 5.29 20.27
N LEU A 137 -4.04 6.08 20.04
CA LEU A 137 -4.46 7.14 20.95
C LEU A 137 -4.94 6.63 22.32
N VAL A 138 -5.74 5.56 22.36
CA VAL A 138 -6.27 5.00 23.62
C VAL A 138 -5.19 4.39 24.50
N HIS A 139 -4.04 4.01 23.94
CA HIS A 139 -2.85 3.59 24.69
C HIS A 139 -2.01 4.78 25.20
N GLY A 140 -2.54 6.00 25.15
CA GLY A 140 -1.89 7.21 25.65
C GLY A 140 -0.71 7.66 24.79
N LYS A 141 -0.70 7.31 23.51
CA LYS A 141 0.34 7.69 22.55
C LYS A 141 -0.19 8.76 21.59
N GLN A 142 0.71 9.58 21.06
CA GLN A 142 0.40 10.50 19.97
C GLN A 142 0.93 9.94 18.66
N LEU A 143 0.30 10.28 17.54
CA LEU A 143 0.77 9.89 16.20
C LEU A 143 1.00 11.14 15.34
N THR A 144 2.08 11.19 14.57
CA THR A 144 2.30 12.25 13.58
C THR A 144 2.66 11.72 12.21
N VAL A 145 2.19 12.42 11.20
CA VAL A 145 2.45 12.13 9.79
C VAL A 145 3.05 13.34 9.10
N GLY A 146 3.87 13.10 8.08
CA GLY A 146 4.58 14.15 7.35
C GLY A 146 5.92 13.66 6.80
N VAL A 147 6.41 14.33 5.76
CA VAL A 147 7.74 14.06 5.18
C VAL A 147 8.81 14.81 5.99
N ILE A 148 9.97 14.19 6.20
CA ILE A 148 11.08 14.83 6.93
C ILE A 148 11.46 16.17 6.29
N GLY A 149 11.67 17.18 7.13
CA GLY A 149 11.99 18.54 6.70
C GLY A 149 10.77 19.38 6.30
N GLN A 150 9.57 18.79 6.32
CA GLN A 150 8.30 19.46 6.05
C GLN A 150 7.43 19.54 7.32
N LYS A 151 6.28 20.20 7.20
CA LYS A 151 5.30 20.28 8.29
C LYS A 151 4.76 18.89 8.64
N GLU A 152 4.82 18.54 9.93
CA GLU A 152 4.13 17.36 10.45
C GLU A 152 2.72 17.73 10.94
N THR A 153 1.77 16.83 10.71
CA THR A 153 0.42 16.90 11.27
C THR A 153 0.30 15.90 12.40
N VAL A 154 -0.24 16.35 13.54
CA VAL A 154 -0.47 15.51 14.72
C VAL A 154 -1.89 14.97 14.69
N PHE A 155 -2.03 13.66 14.87
CA PHE A 155 -3.29 13.01 15.20
C PHE A 155 -3.33 12.87 16.71
N ASP A 156 -4.08 13.75 17.38
CA ASP A 156 -4.26 13.81 18.83
C ASP A 156 -5.69 13.46 19.28
N LYS A 157 -6.59 13.26 18.32
CA LYS A 157 -7.98 12.84 18.52
C LYS A 157 -8.38 11.84 17.43
N PRO A 158 -9.44 11.03 17.66
CA PRO A 158 -10.02 10.22 16.61
C PRO A 158 -10.44 11.09 15.42
N MET A 159 -10.12 10.63 14.21
CA MET A 159 -10.41 11.33 12.96
C MET A 159 -11.22 10.43 12.03
N THR A 160 -12.11 11.04 11.26
CA THR A 160 -12.87 10.36 10.20
C THR A 160 -11.94 9.94 9.06
N PRO A 161 -12.31 8.92 8.26
CA PRO A 161 -11.53 8.53 7.08
C PRO A 161 -11.24 9.69 6.13
N ALA A 162 -12.21 10.59 5.92
CA ALA A 162 -12.06 11.76 5.06
C ALA A 162 -11.04 12.77 5.59
N GLU A 163 -11.03 13.05 6.90
CA GLU A 163 -10.02 13.93 7.50
C GLU A 163 -8.61 13.33 7.39
N ILE A 164 -8.48 12.01 7.56
CA ILE A 164 -7.20 11.30 7.42
C ILE A 164 -6.72 11.35 5.97
N GLN A 165 -7.62 11.07 5.02
CA GLN A 165 -7.36 11.19 3.58
C GLN A 165 -6.84 12.60 3.24
N ALA A 166 -7.55 13.63 3.69
CA ALA A 166 -7.17 15.01 3.46
C ALA A 166 -5.78 15.32 4.04
N VAL A 167 -5.44 14.84 5.24
CA VAL A 167 -4.10 15.06 5.79
C VAL A 167 -3.03 14.36 4.96
N VAL A 168 -3.25 13.09 4.59
CA VAL A 168 -2.29 12.30 3.82
C VAL A 168 -1.98 12.98 2.48
N TYR A 169 -3.01 13.37 1.74
CA TYR A 169 -2.84 13.92 0.39
C TYR A 169 -2.52 15.42 0.35
N ASN A 170 -2.81 16.18 1.41
CA ASN A 170 -2.41 17.60 1.48
C ASN A 170 -1.07 17.84 2.19
N THR A 171 -0.62 16.92 3.06
CA THR A 171 0.61 17.11 3.87
C THR A 171 1.77 16.23 3.42
N ILE A 172 1.50 15.04 2.87
CA ILE A 172 2.55 14.06 2.55
C ILE A 172 2.79 13.99 1.05
N GLN A 173 1.74 13.68 0.27
CA GLN A 173 1.83 13.47 -1.17
C GLN A 173 2.52 14.61 -1.96
N PRO A 174 2.31 15.90 -1.64
CA PRO A 174 2.95 16.99 -2.40
C PRO A 174 4.49 16.97 -2.32
N TYR A 175 5.04 16.35 -1.27
CA TYR A 175 6.47 16.23 -1.06
C TYR A 175 7.01 14.84 -1.42
N ASP A 176 6.21 13.79 -1.22
CA ASP A 176 6.57 12.42 -1.59
C ASP A 176 5.31 11.58 -1.84
N VAL A 177 5.12 11.21 -3.12
CA VAL A 177 3.95 10.49 -3.62
C VAL A 177 3.84 9.10 -2.99
N ILE A 178 4.96 8.37 -2.85
CA ILE A 178 4.94 7.00 -2.33
C ILE A 178 4.80 7.00 -0.80
N GLN A 179 5.41 7.96 -0.11
CA GLN A 179 5.27 8.06 1.35
C GLN A 179 3.82 8.29 1.79
N ALA A 180 2.97 8.92 0.97
CA ALA A 180 1.55 9.04 1.26
C ALA A 180 0.88 7.67 1.50
N VAL A 181 1.33 6.62 0.79
CA VAL A 181 0.82 5.25 0.98
C VAL A 181 1.62 4.50 2.04
N LEU A 182 2.95 4.60 2.05
CA LEU A 182 3.79 3.93 3.05
C LEU A 182 3.47 4.38 4.48
N GLN A 183 3.17 5.66 4.71
CA GLN A 183 2.79 6.13 6.04
C GLN A 183 1.44 5.55 6.48
N GLN A 184 0.48 5.37 5.58
CA GLN A 184 -0.77 4.67 5.88
C GLN A 184 -0.52 3.18 6.23
N GLU A 185 0.35 2.49 5.48
CA GLU A 185 0.76 1.11 5.78
C GLU A 185 1.37 1.01 7.19
N VAL A 186 2.30 1.89 7.53
CA VAL A 186 2.93 1.92 8.86
C VAL A 186 1.93 2.22 9.96
N ILE A 187 1.01 3.17 9.77
CA ILE A 187 -0.06 3.47 10.74
C ILE A 187 -0.90 2.22 11.00
N LEU A 188 -1.33 1.52 9.96
CA LEU A 188 -2.11 0.29 10.09
C LEU A 188 -1.33 -0.77 10.88
N TYR A 189 -0.06 -0.99 10.56
CA TYR A 189 0.74 -2.00 11.26
C TYR A 189 1.02 -1.61 12.71
N CYS A 190 1.26 -0.33 13.01
CA CYS A 190 1.44 0.15 14.37
C CYS A 190 0.16 0.04 15.20
N GLY A 191 -1.00 0.39 14.64
CA GLY A 191 -2.27 0.21 15.32
C GLY A 191 -2.58 -1.26 15.63
N ARG A 192 -2.13 -2.20 14.80
CA ARG A 192 -2.20 -3.64 15.11
C ARG A 192 -1.19 -4.04 16.19
N LEU A 193 0.07 -3.66 16.02
CA LEU A 193 1.16 -4.04 16.91
C LEU A 193 0.98 -3.48 18.33
N ILE A 194 0.42 -2.29 18.50
CA ILE A 194 0.20 -1.74 19.85
C ILE A 194 -0.82 -2.56 20.64
N GLY A 195 -1.78 -3.20 19.96
CA GLY A 195 -2.74 -4.09 20.59
C GLY A 195 -2.19 -5.50 20.86
N THR A 196 -1.29 -6.02 20.01
CA THR A 196 -0.75 -7.38 20.17
C THR A 196 0.56 -7.45 20.94
N ASN A 197 1.38 -6.41 20.85
CA ASN A 197 2.76 -6.31 21.34
C ASN A 197 3.02 -4.90 21.93
N PRO A 198 2.27 -4.49 22.98
CA PRO A 198 2.40 -3.16 23.57
C PRO A 198 3.82 -2.85 24.08
N GLU A 199 4.60 -3.88 24.43
CA GLU A 199 5.97 -3.77 24.92
C GLU A 199 6.93 -3.10 23.92
N LEU A 200 6.67 -3.25 22.62
CA LEU A 200 7.45 -2.60 21.55
C LEU A 200 7.36 -1.07 21.61
N PHE A 201 6.31 -0.55 22.24
CA PHE A 201 6.03 0.89 22.34
C PHE A 201 6.38 1.48 23.71
N HIS A 202 7.04 0.70 24.58
CA HIS A 202 7.50 1.20 25.88
C HIS A 202 8.59 2.29 25.73
N GLY A 203 8.36 3.41 26.41
CA GLY A 203 9.22 4.60 26.35
C GLY A 203 9.00 5.47 25.11
N ILE A 204 8.12 5.07 24.19
CA ILE A 204 7.71 5.91 23.05
C ILE A 204 6.43 6.64 23.44
N LEU A 205 6.45 7.97 23.54
CA LEU A 205 5.24 8.76 23.79
C LEU A 205 4.56 9.19 22.48
N LYS A 206 5.37 9.57 21.49
CA LYS A 206 4.94 10.13 20.22
C LYS A 206 5.51 9.30 19.07
N PHE A 207 4.62 8.73 18.28
CA PHE A 207 4.93 7.91 17.12
C PHE A 207 4.97 8.78 15.85
N ARG A 208 6.18 9.15 15.42
CA ARG A 208 6.38 9.99 14.23
C ARG A 208 6.59 9.09 13.01
N VAL A 209 5.54 8.90 12.21
CA VAL A 209 5.49 7.89 11.15
C VAL A 209 6.56 8.12 10.07
N GLY A 210 6.77 9.37 9.65
CA GLY A 210 7.82 9.71 8.67
C GLY A 210 9.23 9.32 9.15
N TRP A 211 9.52 9.54 10.43
CA TRP A 211 10.80 9.16 11.04
C TRP A 211 11.00 7.65 11.16
N VAL A 212 9.91 6.91 11.38
CA VAL A 212 9.94 5.45 11.41
C VAL A 212 10.27 4.88 10.04
N LEU A 213 9.71 5.45 8.96
CA LEU A 213 10.10 5.06 7.60
C LEU A 213 11.59 5.32 7.35
N GLU A 214 12.14 6.40 7.90
CA GLU A 214 13.55 6.74 7.73
C GLU A 214 14.47 5.83 8.55
N ALA A 215 14.04 5.39 9.73
CA ALA A 215 14.71 4.30 10.43
C ALA A 215 14.69 2.98 9.64
N ILE A 216 13.58 2.65 8.96
CA ILE A 216 13.53 1.47 8.07
C ILE A 216 14.50 1.62 6.90
N LYS A 217 14.53 2.79 6.24
CA LYS A 217 15.48 3.07 5.15
C LYS A 217 16.92 2.94 5.65
N TYR A 218 17.23 3.47 6.82
CA TYR A 218 18.56 3.37 7.43
C TYR A 218 18.92 1.92 7.81
N TYR A 219 17.96 1.16 8.34
CA TYR A 219 18.13 -0.27 8.60
C TYR A 219 18.48 -1.03 7.31
N LEU A 220 17.75 -0.78 6.22
CA LEU A 220 18.02 -1.38 4.91
C LEU A 220 19.38 -0.98 4.34
N GLN A 221 19.89 0.22 4.63
CA GLN A 221 21.24 0.63 4.22
C GLN A 221 22.35 -0.14 4.95
N ILE A 222 22.12 -0.51 6.22
CA ILE A 222 23.12 -1.24 7.01
C ILE A 222 23.04 -2.75 6.74
N PHE A 223 21.82 -3.30 6.68
CA PHE A 223 21.57 -4.73 6.74
C PHE A 223 20.85 -5.30 5.51
N GLY A 224 20.36 -4.47 4.60
CA GLY A 224 19.51 -4.87 3.48
C GLY A 224 20.24 -5.01 2.14
N ASP A 225 19.59 -5.68 1.19
CA ASP A 225 20.14 -6.02 -0.13
C ASP A 225 20.00 -4.89 -1.17
N LYS A 226 20.35 -3.64 -0.81
CA LYS A 226 20.21 -2.43 -1.66
C LYS A 226 18.79 -2.11 -2.18
N LYS A 227 17.82 -2.99 -1.96
CA LYS A 227 16.41 -2.82 -2.30
C LYS A 227 15.84 -1.65 -1.49
N LYS A 228 15.17 -0.72 -2.16
CA LYS A 228 14.56 0.42 -1.49
C LYS A 228 13.24 0.02 -0.83
N ILE A 229 12.79 0.75 0.18
CA ILE A 229 11.56 0.43 0.93
C ILE A 229 10.33 0.40 0.01
N GLU A 230 10.33 1.22 -1.03
CA GLU A 230 9.26 1.36 -2.03
C GLU A 230 9.03 0.07 -2.82
N ASP A 231 10.06 -0.77 -2.97
CA ASP A 231 9.99 -2.05 -3.69
C ASP A 231 9.62 -3.23 -2.79
N HIS A 232 9.55 -3.03 -1.47
CA HIS A 232 9.18 -4.09 -0.54
C HIS A 232 7.67 -4.32 -0.56
N SER A 233 7.25 -5.58 -0.58
CA SER A 233 5.84 -5.95 -0.44
C SER A 233 5.26 -5.46 0.89
N PRO A 234 3.93 -5.32 1.02
CA PRO A 234 3.29 -4.92 2.28
C PRO A 234 3.70 -5.81 3.47
N TYR A 235 3.86 -7.12 3.22
CA TYR A 235 4.34 -8.05 4.24
C TYR A 235 5.79 -7.73 4.66
N GLU A 236 6.68 -7.50 3.71
CA GLU A 236 8.08 -7.15 4.00
C GLU A 236 8.17 -5.82 4.77
N VAL A 237 7.38 -4.81 4.40
CA VAL A 237 7.31 -3.52 5.13
C VAL A 237 6.86 -3.75 6.59
N ARG A 238 5.86 -4.61 6.82
CA ARG A 238 5.46 -5.00 8.18
C ARG A 238 6.60 -5.65 8.97
N GLN A 239 7.35 -6.55 8.35
CA GLN A 239 8.49 -7.21 8.99
C GLN A 239 9.61 -6.20 9.32
N LEU A 240 9.92 -5.31 8.40
CA LEU A 240 10.91 -4.24 8.62
C LEU A 240 10.51 -3.31 9.75
N LEU A 241 9.24 -2.91 9.82
CA LEU A 241 8.71 -2.12 10.93
C LEU A 241 8.88 -2.84 12.27
N PHE A 242 8.51 -4.12 12.35
CA PHE A 242 8.72 -4.91 13.55
C PHE A 242 10.19 -4.97 13.95
N LYS A 243 11.10 -5.16 12.99
CA LYS A 243 12.55 -5.16 13.23
C LYS A 243 13.02 -3.83 13.79
N VAL A 244 12.61 -2.71 13.22
CA VAL A 244 12.99 -1.37 13.72
C VAL A 244 12.46 -1.14 15.13
N LEU A 245 11.20 -1.49 15.42
CA LEU A 245 10.61 -1.30 16.76
C LEU A 245 11.23 -2.23 17.83
N SER A 246 11.68 -3.42 17.44
CA SER A 246 12.31 -4.40 18.36
C SER A 246 13.83 -4.22 18.53
N ILE A 247 14.41 -3.11 18.07
CA ILE A 247 15.88 -2.92 18.09
C ILE A 247 16.51 -3.06 19.47
N LYS A 248 15.79 -2.73 20.55
CA LYS A 248 16.29 -2.91 21.91
C LYS A 248 16.61 -4.39 22.24
N GLU A 249 15.93 -5.33 21.59
CA GLU A 249 16.06 -6.77 21.83
C GLU A 249 17.20 -7.40 21.03
N TRP A 250 17.38 -7.01 19.78
CA TRP A 250 18.37 -7.62 18.87
C TRP A 250 19.60 -6.73 18.63
N GLY A 251 19.48 -5.41 18.75
CA GLY A 251 20.57 -4.47 18.47
C GLY A 251 21.74 -4.53 19.46
N ALA A 252 21.60 -5.24 20.59
CA ALA A 252 22.69 -5.57 21.49
C ALA A 252 23.52 -6.79 21.03
N LYS A 253 22.93 -7.65 20.19
CA LYS A 253 23.58 -8.84 19.62
C LYS A 253 24.33 -8.49 18.34
N GLU A 254 23.82 -7.52 17.60
CA GLU A 254 24.49 -6.93 16.44
C GLU A 254 25.57 -5.93 16.89
N GLN A 255 26.74 -5.92 16.26
CA GLN A 255 27.84 -4.98 16.57
C GLN A 255 27.58 -3.56 16.05
N LEU A 256 26.38 -3.03 16.30
CA LEU A 256 25.99 -1.68 15.91
C LEU A 256 26.83 -0.66 16.68
N THR A 257 27.34 0.34 15.96
CA THR A 257 27.99 1.48 16.60
C THR A 257 26.97 2.26 17.46
N PRO A 258 27.40 2.93 18.54
CA PRO A 258 26.52 3.75 19.36
C PRO A 258 25.73 4.79 18.57
N ARG A 259 26.29 5.30 17.46
CA ARG A 259 25.63 6.25 16.56
C ARG A 259 24.51 5.58 15.76
N GLN A 260 24.77 4.43 15.15
CA GLN A 260 23.75 3.67 14.40
C GLN A 260 22.57 3.28 15.29
N LYS A 261 22.87 2.82 16.51
CA LYS A 261 21.86 2.45 17.49
C LYS A 261 20.96 3.65 17.85
N ARG A 262 21.55 4.82 18.12
CA ARG A 262 20.76 6.05 18.40
C ARG A 262 19.91 6.50 17.21
N GLN A 263 20.41 6.38 15.98
CA GLN A 263 19.64 6.75 14.78
C GLN A 263 18.44 5.84 14.56
N LEU A 264 18.58 4.54 14.84
CA LEU A 264 17.48 3.57 14.73
C LEU A 264 16.51 3.63 15.94
N GLU A 265 17.01 3.85 17.15
CA GLU A 265 16.20 3.88 18.39
C GLU A 265 15.44 5.20 18.60
N GLY A 266 15.97 6.31 18.10
CA GLY A 266 15.56 7.64 18.52
C GLY A 266 15.35 8.65 17.42
N CYS A 267 15.41 8.24 16.14
CA CYS A 267 15.15 9.06 14.95
C CYS A 267 15.34 10.57 15.16
N LEU A 268 16.60 10.97 15.31
CA LEU A 268 17.05 12.37 15.43
C LEU A 268 16.87 13.14 14.13
#